data_AF-I3Y694-F1
#
_entry.id   AF-I3Y694-F1
#
_cell.length_a   1.000
_cell.length_b   1.000
_cell.length_c   1.000
_cell.angle_alpha   90.00
_cell.angle_beta   90.00
_cell.angle_gamma   90.00
#
_symmetry.space_group_name_H-M   'P 1'
#
loop_
_entity.id
_entity.type
_entity.pdbx_description
1 polymer ?
#
loop_
_entity_poly.entity_id
_entity_poly.type
_entity_poly.pdbx_seq_one_letter_code
_entity_poly.pdbx_strand_id
1 'polypeptide(L)'
;MSMHADNAAQGNGLLPETCPDRNNKTEPPPLSVYSAELLGSDPELTILHAGERYRLRRNRSGRLELIGPDTPPQDIPRLSQP
;
A
#
# COMPACT_ATOMS: atom_id res chain seq x y z
N MET A 1 52.22 -34.88 -26.65
CA MET A 1 51.96 -35.16 -25.23
C MET A 1 53.03 -34.48 -24.40
N SER A 2 52.65 -33.45 -23.63
CA SER A 2 53.35 -32.89 -22.44
C SER A 2 52.51 -31.67 -22.05
N MET A 3 51.61 -31.83 -21.08
CA MET A 3 51.77 -31.56 -19.64
C MET A 3 51.66 -30.05 -19.32
N HIS A 4 50.64 -29.76 -18.51
CA HIS A 4 50.29 -28.47 -17.92
C HIS A 4 51.43 -27.90 -17.07
N ALA A 5 51.54 -26.57 -17.03
CA ALA A 5 52.02 -25.85 -15.86
C ALA A 5 51.20 -24.57 -15.65
N ASP A 6 50.61 -24.53 -14.47
CA ASP A 6 49.93 -23.48 -13.75
C ASP A 6 50.77 -22.18 -13.66
N ASN A 7 50.14 -21.00 -13.79
CA ASN A 7 50.59 -19.81 -13.07
C ASN A 7 49.50 -18.72 -13.04
N ALA A 8 49.23 -18.27 -11.81
CA ALA A 8 48.19 -17.34 -11.41
C ALA A 8 48.46 -15.89 -11.84
N ALA A 9 47.39 -15.18 -12.22
CA ALA A 9 47.32 -13.72 -12.15
C ALA A 9 45.86 -13.30 -11.90
N GLN A 10 45.49 -13.21 -10.62
CA GLN A 10 44.33 -12.45 -10.15
C GLN A 10 44.50 -10.98 -10.56
N GLY A 11 43.75 -10.56 -11.57
CA GLY A 11 43.50 -9.15 -11.86
C GLY A 11 42.09 -8.79 -11.43
N ASN A 12 41.94 -8.36 -10.17
CA ASN A 12 40.72 -7.77 -9.63
C ASN A 12 40.32 -6.53 -10.46
N GLY A 13 39.36 -6.70 -11.36
CA GLY A 13 38.63 -5.59 -11.97
C GLY A 13 37.69 -4.97 -10.95
N LEU A 14 38.18 -3.99 -10.19
CA LEU A 14 37.38 -3.07 -9.39
C LEU A 14 36.39 -2.35 -10.32
N LEU A 15 35.14 -2.83 -10.34
CA LEU A 15 34.02 -2.02 -10.80
C LEU A 15 33.89 -0.81 -9.87
N PRO A 16 33.69 0.41 -10.37
CA PRO A 16 33.49 1.57 -9.51
C PRO A 16 32.26 1.34 -8.65
N GLU A 17 32.51 1.27 -7.34
CA GLU A 17 31.49 1.30 -6.30
C GLU A 17 30.72 2.62 -6.43
N THR A 18 29.62 2.61 -7.17
CA THR A 18 28.59 3.63 -6.99
C THR A 18 27.89 3.30 -5.68
N CYS A 19 28.44 3.81 -4.58
CA CYS A 19 27.77 3.83 -3.29
C CYS A 19 26.40 4.51 -3.49
N PRO A 20 25.25 3.84 -3.30
CA PRO A 20 23.99 4.57 -3.23
C PRO A 20 24.03 5.43 -1.96
N ASP A 21 23.90 6.73 -2.19
CA ASP A 21 23.84 7.77 -1.20
C ASP A 21 22.80 7.46 -0.11
N ARG A 22 23.23 7.76 1.11
CA ARG A 22 22.73 7.24 2.37
C ARG A 22 21.65 8.16 2.93
N ASN A 23 20.49 8.32 2.29
CA ASN A 23 19.30 8.85 2.98
C ASN A 23 17.93 8.68 2.30
N ASN A 24 17.73 7.68 1.42
CA ASN A 24 16.36 7.29 1.10
C ASN A 24 15.81 6.52 2.30
N LYS A 25 15.06 7.20 3.17
CA LYS A 25 14.02 6.55 3.96
C LYS A 25 13.04 5.96 2.96
N THR A 26 13.34 4.77 2.46
CA THR A 26 12.44 3.99 1.63
C THR A 26 11.29 3.61 2.54
N GLU A 27 10.26 4.45 2.60
CA GLU A 27 9.02 4.10 3.27
C GLU A 27 8.53 2.77 2.69
N PRO A 28 8.08 1.84 3.54
CA PRO A 28 7.56 0.59 3.04
C PRO A 28 6.41 0.89 2.08
N PRO A 29 6.31 0.14 0.96
CA PRO A 29 5.20 0.32 0.05
C PRO A 29 3.88 0.14 0.80
N PRO A 30 2.83 0.89 0.43
CA PRO A 30 1.53 0.72 1.05
C PRO A 30 1.03 -0.71 0.87
N LEU A 31 0.33 -1.22 1.88
CA LEU A 31 -0.29 -2.54 1.80
C LEU A 31 -1.27 -2.57 0.63
N SER A 32 -1.07 -3.54 -0.25
CA SER A 32 -1.94 -3.77 -1.41
C SER A 32 -2.80 -5.00 -1.17
N VAL A 33 -4.10 -4.88 -1.46
CA VAL A 33 -5.08 -5.96 -1.30
C VAL A 33 -6.00 -6.02 -2.52
N TYR A 34 -6.52 -7.21 -2.82
CA TYR A 34 -7.52 -7.36 -3.88
C TYR A 34 -8.88 -6.85 -3.38
N SER A 35 -9.62 -6.16 -4.26
CA SER A 35 -10.95 -5.64 -3.92
C SER A 35 -11.96 -6.74 -3.58
N ALA A 36 -11.77 -7.94 -4.13
CA ALA A 36 -12.59 -9.12 -3.82
C ALA A 36 -12.44 -9.55 -2.35
N GLU A 37 -11.26 -9.35 -1.74
CA GLU A 37 -11.03 -9.67 -0.33
C GLU A 37 -11.66 -8.64 0.60
N LEU A 38 -11.78 -7.39 0.14
CA LEU A 38 -12.41 -6.30 0.90
C LEU A 38 -13.94 -6.34 0.87
N LEU A 39 -14.51 -6.64 -0.31
CA LEU A 39 -15.95 -6.63 -0.55
C LEU A 39 -16.60 -8.02 -0.34
N GLY A 40 -15.85 -9.09 -0.57
CA GLY A 40 -16.37 -10.45 -0.59
C GLY A 40 -17.48 -10.60 -1.63
N SER A 41 -18.63 -11.10 -1.17
CA SER A 41 -19.86 -11.23 -1.98
C SER A 41 -20.73 -9.96 -1.96
N ASP A 42 -20.43 -8.99 -1.10
CA ASP A 42 -21.21 -7.76 -0.99
C ASP A 42 -20.80 -6.76 -2.08
N PRO A 43 -21.74 -6.02 -2.69
CA PRO A 43 -21.39 -4.97 -3.64
C PRO A 43 -20.70 -3.75 -2.99
N GLU A 44 -20.69 -3.64 -1.66
CA GLU A 44 -20.27 -2.45 -0.93
C GLU A 44 -19.63 -2.75 0.45
N LEU A 45 -18.66 -1.92 0.84
CA LEU A 45 -18.02 -1.92 2.15
C LEU A 45 -18.21 -0.55 2.82
N THR A 46 -18.62 -0.54 4.07
CA THR A 46 -18.65 0.68 4.90
C THR A 46 -17.29 0.89 5.57
N ILE A 47 -16.73 2.09 5.45
CA ILE A 47 -15.46 2.49 6.06
C ILE A 47 -15.75 3.59 7.08
N LEU A 48 -15.29 3.42 8.32
CA LEU A 48 -15.35 4.44 9.36
C LEU A 48 -13.97 5.10 9.48
N HIS A 49 -13.89 6.41 9.26
CA HIS A 49 -12.63 7.15 9.31
C HIS A 49 -12.84 8.56 9.88
N ALA A 50 -12.09 8.91 10.92
CA ALA A 50 -12.15 10.22 11.56
C ALA A 50 -13.56 10.65 12.03
N GLY A 51 -14.38 9.70 12.48
CA GLY A 51 -15.76 9.96 12.92
C GLY A 51 -16.78 10.02 11.78
N GLU A 52 -16.31 9.92 10.53
CA GLU A 52 -17.15 9.99 9.33
C GLU A 52 -17.38 8.59 8.75
N ARG A 53 -18.49 8.44 8.02
CA ARG A 53 -18.83 7.20 7.32
C ARG A 53 -18.61 7.36 5.81
N TYR A 54 -17.82 6.45 5.24
CA TYR A 54 -17.61 6.32 3.81
C TYR A 54 -18.13 4.96 3.32
N ARG A 55 -18.38 4.87 2.01
CA ARG A 55 -18.82 3.64 1.36
C ARG A 55 -17.91 3.40 0.15
N LEU A 56 -17.20 2.26 0.14
CA LEU A 56 -16.47 1.79 -1.02
C LEU A 56 -17.35 0.78 -1.75
N ARG A 57 -17.72 1.04 -3.00
CA ARG A 57 -18.59 0.15 -3.78
C ARG A 57 -18.03 -0.15 -5.15
N ARG A 58 -18.52 -1.23 -5.77
CA ARG A 58 -18.31 -1.49 -7.20
C ARG A 58 -19.45 -0.86 -8.02
N ASN A 59 -19.11 0.00 -8.97
CA ASN A 59 -20.10 0.62 -9.85
C ASN A 59 -20.52 -0.31 -11.01
N ARG A 60 -21.51 0.10 -11.81
CA ARG A 60 -22.04 -0.70 -12.94
C ARG A 60 -21.01 -0.98 -14.03
N SER A 61 -19.96 -0.17 -14.13
CA SER A 61 -18.83 -0.37 -15.05
C SER A 61 -17.77 -1.31 -14.47
N GLY A 62 -17.99 -1.85 -13.28
CA GLY A 62 -17.09 -2.77 -12.60
C GLY A 62 -15.92 -2.12 -11.88
N ARG A 63 -15.85 -0.78 -11.80
CA ARG A 63 -14.79 -0.02 -11.10
C ARG A 63 -15.16 0.24 -9.64
N LEU A 64 -14.15 0.46 -8.79
CA LEU A 64 -14.36 0.89 -7.42
C LEU A 64 -14.63 2.39 -7.34
N GLU A 65 -15.53 2.78 -6.45
CA GLU A 65 -15.92 4.16 -6.17
C GLU A 65 -16.01 4.34 -4.66
N LEU A 66 -15.38 5.40 -4.14
CA LEU A 66 -15.50 5.82 -2.75
C LEU A 66 -16.53 6.94 -2.65
N ILE A 67 -17.51 6.78 -1.78
CA ILE A 67 -18.63 7.71 -1.58
C ILE A 67 -18.62 8.19 -0.13
N GLY A 68 -18.91 9.47 0.07
CA GLY A 68 -18.98 10.09 1.39
C GLY A 68 -18.09 11.33 1.51
N PRO A 69 -17.97 11.90 2.71
CA PRO A 69 -18.55 11.39 3.95
C PRO A 69 -20.07 11.57 4.03
N ASP A 70 -20.76 10.56 4.54
CA ASP A 70 -22.09 10.73 5.14
C ASP A 70 -21.83 11.04 6.62
N THR A 71 -22.01 12.29 7.05
CA THR A 71 -22.09 12.61 8.47
C THR A 71 -23.24 11.78 9.06
N PRO A 72 -22.99 10.85 10.00
CA PRO A 72 -24.10 10.25 10.72
C PRO A 72 -24.90 11.38 11.39
N PRO A 73 -26.23 11.24 11.54
CA PRO A 73 -26.97 12.18 12.37
C PRO A 73 -26.31 12.15 13.74
N GLN A 74 -25.56 13.21 14.06
CA GLN A 74 -25.09 13.47 15.41
C GLN A 74 -26.38 13.47 16.23
N ASP A 75 -26.57 12.44 17.04
CA ASP A 75 -27.60 12.43 18.06
C ASP A 75 -27.25 13.60 18.97
N ILE A 76 -27.83 14.77 18.65
CA ILE A 76 -27.69 15.95 19.48
C ILE A 76 -28.30 15.48 20.80
N PRO A 77 -27.52 15.33 21.90
CA PRO A 77 -28.14 15.08 23.18
C PRO A 77 -29.07 16.26 23.37
N ARG A 78 -30.38 16.01 23.34
CA ARG A 78 -31.35 17.00 23.75
C ARG A 78 -31.01 17.28 25.20
N LEU A 79 -30.22 18.34 25.42
CA LEU A 79 -30.15 19.03 26.69
C LEU A 79 -31.58 19.48 26.94
N SER A 80 -32.36 18.60 27.54
CA SER A 80 -33.50 18.95 28.35
C SER A 80 -32.91 19.74 29.53
N GLN A 81 -32.76 21.03 29.33
CA GLN A 81 -32.68 22.02 30.40
C GLN A 81 -34.02 22.75 30.44
N PRO A 82 -34.43 23.26 31.61
CA PRO A 82 -34.42 22.69 32.95
C PRO A 82 -35.76 22.01 33.32
#